data_AF-A0A3P1C8P8-F1
#
_entry.id   AF-A0A3P1C8P8-F1
#
_cell.length_a   1.000
_cell.length_b   1.000
_cell.length_c   1.000
_cell.angle_alpha   90.00
_cell.angle_beta   90.00
_cell.angle_gamma   90.00
#
_symmetry.space_group_name_H-M   'P 1'
#
loop_
_entity.id
_entity.type
_entity.pdbx_description
1 polymer ?
#
loop_
_entity_poly.entity_id
_entity_poly.type
_entity_poly.pdbx_seq_one_letter_code
_entity_poly.pdbx_strand_id
1 'polypeptide(L)'
;MELTLTATAPGQDYFQLGVGWAAKLDFYRNVYNVKTDPRLTLKATGDGVANDQPALQQAIDRATADGGGIVYLPAGTYKLMLHPYFEYLRMRNRVVVQGAGKDQTLIKFGYEPQTSHLGLDWPVGTRQAGLADLSLLNIDAT
;
A
#
# COMPACT_ATOMS: atom_id res chain seq x y z
N MET A 1 8.87 -35.13 -25.94
CA MET A 1 7.99 -33.95 -25.87
C MET A 1 8.87 -32.76 -25.60
N GLU A 2 8.91 -31.77 -26.50
CA GLU A 2 9.56 -30.49 -26.22
C GLU A 2 8.59 -29.60 -25.45
N LEU A 3 9.04 -29.03 -24.33
CA LEU A 3 8.31 -28.02 -23.58
C LEU A 3 8.82 -26.65 -24.01
N THR A 4 7.94 -25.82 -24.55
CA THR A 4 8.29 -24.43 -24.90
C THR A 4 8.35 -23.56 -23.64
N LEU A 5 9.49 -22.94 -23.40
CA LEU A 5 9.67 -21.89 -22.41
C LEU A 5 9.30 -20.54 -23.03
N THR A 6 8.24 -19.90 -22.53
CA THR A 6 7.90 -18.53 -22.93
C THR A 6 8.69 -17.53 -22.08
N ALA A 7 9.65 -16.86 -22.71
CA ALA A 7 10.35 -15.73 -22.09
C ALA A 7 9.39 -14.52 -22.01
N THR A 8 9.43 -13.78 -20.90
CA THR A 8 8.71 -12.51 -20.79
C THR A 8 9.52 -11.44 -21.52
N ALA A 9 8.86 -10.55 -22.27
CA ALA A 9 9.53 -9.41 -22.91
C ALA A 9 10.26 -8.56 -21.86
N PRO A 10 11.45 -8.01 -22.16
CA PRO A 10 12.15 -7.15 -21.24
C PRO A 10 11.33 -5.88 -20.96
N GLY A 11 11.44 -5.35 -19.74
CA GLY A 11 10.80 -4.11 -19.34
C GLY A 11 11.34 -3.59 -18.01
N GLN A 12 10.84 -2.44 -17.57
CA GLN A 12 11.30 -1.78 -16.36
C GLN A 12 10.96 -2.63 -15.12
N ASP A 13 11.98 -3.02 -14.36
CA ASP A 13 11.82 -3.55 -13.00
C ASP A 13 11.85 -2.39 -12.00
N TYR A 14 10.70 -1.71 -11.87
CA TYR A 14 10.59 -0.52 -11.02
C TYR A 14 10.89 -0.83 -9.55
N PHE A 15 10.48 -2.01 -9.07
CA PHE A 15 10.65 -2.44 -7.67
C PHE A 15 11.93 -3.24 -7.43
N GLN A 16 12.80 -3.41 -8.43
CA GLN A 16 14.08 -4.10 -8.32
C GLN A 16 13.95 -5.53 -7.78
N LEU A 17 12.92 -6.25 -8.21
CA LEU A 17 12.60 -7.61 -7.76
C LEU A 17 13.56 -8.67 -8.35
N GLY A 18 14.28 -8.36 -9.42
CA GLY A 18 15.25 -9.26 -10.06
C GLY A 18 14.61 -10.43 -10.80
N VAL A 19 13.34 -10.32 -11.18
CA VAL A 19 12.53 -11.39 -11.79
C VAL A 19 11.90 -10.93 -13.10
N GLY A 20 11.88 -11.82 -14.10
CA GLY A 20 11.43 -11.47 -15.45
C GLY A 20 9.96 -11.04 -15.56
N TRP A 21 9.12 -11.35 -14.57
CA TRP A 21 7.72 -10.91 -14.55
C TRP A 21 7.53 -9.50 -13.97
N ALA A 22 8.56 -8.88 -13.37
CA ALA A 22 8.45 -7.54 -12.76
C ALA A 22 8.05 -6.46 -13.77
N ALA A 23 8.48 -6.61 -15.03
CA ALA A 23 8.09 -5.76 -16.15
C ALA A 23 6.57 -5.67 -16.39
N LYS A 24 5.78 -6.62 -15.87
CA LYS A 24 4.31 -6.63 -15.97
C LYS A 24 3.63 -5.72 -14.94
N LEU A 25 4.36 -5.18 -13.97
CA LEU A 25 3.85 -4.23 -12.98
C LEU A 25 3.85 -2.80 -13.56
N ASP A 26 3.21 -2.62 -14.70
CA ASP A 26 3.23 -1.40 -15.53
C ASP A 26 2.48 -0.18 -14.96
N PHE A 27 1.78 -0.35 -13.83
CA PHE A 27 0.99 0.69 -13.18
C PHE A 27 1.82 1.68 -12.32
N TYR A 28 3.14 1.49 -12.18
CA TYR A 28 3.99 2.33 -11.32
C TYR A 28 4.01 3.82 -11.70
N ARG A 29 3.63 4.18 -12.93
CA ARG A 29 3.61 5.57 -13.41
C ARG A 29 2.48 6.40 -12.82
N ASN A 30 1.42 5.75 -12.33
CA ASN A 30 0.30 6.44 -11.69
C ASN A 30 0.52 6.51 -10.19
N VAL A 31 0.92 7.67 -9.67
CA VAL A 31 1.30 7.83 -8.26
C VAL A 31 0.32 8.74 -7.54
N TYR A 32 -0.22 8.28 -6.41
CA TYR A 32 -1.06 9.04 -5.48
C TYR A 32 -0.24 9.37 -4.24
N ASN A 33 0.27 10.60 -4.16
CA ASN A 33 0.85 11.09 -2.92
C ASN A 33 -0.27 11.40 -1.92
N VAL A 34 -0.33 10.66 -0.82
CA VAL A 34 -1.42 10.75 0.18
C VAL A 34 -1.53 12.13 0.85
N LYS A 35 -0.50 12.97 0.77
CA LYS A 35 -0.50 14.32 1.35
C LYS A 35 -0.90 15.40 0.35
N THR A 36 -0.51 15.25 -0.92
CA THR A 36 -0.55 16.37 -1.89
C THR A 36 -1.36 16.10 -3.16
N ASP A 37 -1.73 14.85 -3.46
CA ASP A 37 -2.34 14.54 -4.75
C ASP A 37 -3.74 15.17 -4.89
N PRO A 38 -3.99 16.06 -5.87
CA PRO A 38 -5.24 16.81 -5.98
C PRO A 38 -6.47 15.94 -6.27
N ARG A 39 -6.28 14.68 -6.70
CA ARG A 39 -7.40 13.73 -6.96
C ARG A 39 -7.99 13.16 -5.69
N LEU A 40 -7.31 13.30 -4.55
CA LEU A 40 -7.76 12.83 -3.23
C LEU A 40 -8.49 13.97 -2.49
N THR A 41 -9.64 13.68 -1.90
CA THR A 41 -10.36 14.64 -1.05
C THR A 41 -9.89 14.59 0.41
N LEU A 42 -9.40 13.44 0.86
CA LEU A 42 -8.79 13.25 2.17
C LEU A 42 -7.26 13.28 2.03
N LYS A 43 -6.59 13.97 2.96
CA LYS A 43 -5.14 13.99 3.05
C LYS A 43 -4.69 13.31 4.32
N ALA A 44 -3.67 12.48 4.20
CA ALA A 44 -2.99 11.92 5.36
C ALA A 44 -2.06 12.98 5.97
N THR A 45 -1.95 12.96 7.29
CA THR A 45 -1.07 13.85 8.06
C THR A 45 0.29 13.20 8.25
N GLY A 46 0.32 11.91 8.63
CA GLY A 46 1.56 11.17 8.87
C GLY A 46 2.37 11.69 10.07
N ASP A 47 1.68 12.23 11.09
CA ASP A 47 2.25 12.80 12.32
C ASP A 47 2.28 11.80 13.49
N GLY A 48 1.72 10.61 13.32
CA GLY A 48 1.59 9.57 14.34
C GLY A 48 0.44 9.79 15.33
N VAL A 49 -0.35 10.85 15.16
CA VAL A 49 -1.42 11.26 16.07
C VAL A 49 -2.78 11.20 15.37
N ALA A 50 -2.92 11.83 14.20
CA ALA A 50 -4.14 11.83 13.43
C ALA A 50 -4.46 10.43 12.87
N ASN A 51 -5.74 10.09 12.75
CA ASN A 51 -6.12 8.83 12.08
C ASN A 51 -5.97 9.00 10.56
N ASP A 52 -4.97 8.33 9.99
CA ASP A 52 -4.65 8.38 8.57
C ASP A 52 -5.37 7.29 7.76
N GLN A 53 -6.01 6.32 8.43
CA GLN A 53 -6.66 5.18 7.77
C GLN A 53 -7.63 5.61 6.65
N PRO A 54 -8.54 6.59 6.83
CA PRO A 54 -9.51 6.95 5.78
C PRO A 54 -8.85 7.55 4.54
N ALA A 55 -7.80 8.35 4.73
CA ALA A 55 -7.06 8.98 3.63
C ALA A 55 -6.27 7.94 2.82
N LEU A 56 -5.62 7.00 3.52
CA LEU A 56 -4.87 5.91 2.88
C LEU A 56 -5.81 4.96 2.12
N GLN A 57 -6.95 4.58 2.72
CA GLN A 57 -7.93 3.74 2.04
C GLN A 57 -8.51 4.42 0.81
N GLN A 58 -8.82 5.73 0.88
CA GLN A 58 -9.29 6.48 -0.29
C GLN A 58 -8.25 6.47 -1.43
N ALA A 59 -6.97 6.64 -1.12
CA ALA A 59 -5.91 6.62 -2.13
C ALA A 59 -5.79 5.24 -2.79
N ILE A 60 -5.88 4.17 -2.00
CA ILE A 60 -5.89 2.78 -2.50
C ILE A 60 -7.09 2.54 -3.42
N ASP A 61 -8.29 2.94 -2.99
CA ASP A 61 -9.52 2.77 -3.76
C ASP A 61 -9.50 3.60 -5.04
N ARG A 62 -8.94 4.81 -5.01
CA ARG A 62 -8.78 5.65 -6.19
C ARG A 62 -7.76 5.08 -7.17
N ALA A 63 -6.62 4.61 -6.69
CA ALA A 63 -5.59 4.02 -7.53
C ALA A 63 -6.11 2.81 -8.31
N THR A 64 -6.84 1.90 -7.66
CA THR A 64 -7.43 0.76 -8.37
C THR A 64 -8.51 1.18 -9.37
N ALA A 65 -9.33 2.20 -9.05
CA ALA A 65 -10.38 2.68 -9.93
C ALA A 65 -9.81 3.29 -11.23
N ASP A 66 -8.65 3.93 -11.12
CA ASP A 66 -7.93 4.52 -12.25
C ASP A 66 -7.02 3.50 -12.98
N GLY A 67 -7.17 2.19 -12.72
CA GLY A 67 -6.46 1.10 -13.43
C GLY A 67 -5.19 0.58 -12.75
N GLY A 68 -4.89 1.07 -11.54
CA GLY A 68 -3.75 0.72 -10.73
C GLY A 68 -2.82 1.90 -10.45
N GLY A 69 -1.93 1.76 -9.48
CA GLY A 69 -0.97 2.80 -9.14
C GLY A 69 -0.13 2.53 -7.90
N ILE A 70 0.78 3.46 -7.64
CA ILE A 70 1.49 3.58 -6.37
C ILE A 70 0.69 4.50 -5.46
N VAL A 71 0.35 4.03 -4.27
CA VAL A 71 -0.07 4.90 -3.17
C VAL A 71 1.18 5.27 -2.40
N TYR A 72 1.68 6.47 -2.62
CA TYR A 72 2.94 6.94 -2.05
C TYR A 72 2.71 7.66 -0.73
N LEU A 73 3.39 7.17 0.31
CA LEU A 73 3.42 7.73 1.65
C LEU A 73 4.78 8.42 1.86
N PRO A 74 4.83 9.75 1.89
CA PRO A 74 6.02 10.48 2.33
C PRO A 74 6.54 10.03 3.71
N ALA A 75 7.72 10.50 4.11
CA ALA A 75 8.24 10.25 5.45
C ALA A 75 7.25 10.70 6.54
N GLY A 76 7.11 9.90 7.58
CA GLY A 76 6.15 10.12 8.67
C GLY A 76 5.67 8.83 9.33
N THR A 77 4.87 8.99 10.38
CA THR A 77 4.18 7.89 11.05
C THR A 77 2.69 7.98 10.74
N TYR A 78 2.15 6.97 10.11
CA TYR A 78 0.75 6.91 9.70
C TYR A 78 -0.01 6.01 10.66
N LYS A 79 -0.89 6.62 11.45
CA LYS A 79 -1.66 5.89 12.45
C LYS A 79 -2.92 5.34 11.80
N LEU A 80 -3.10 4.03 11.92
CA LEU A 80 -4.35 3.37 11.58
C LEU A 80 -5.16 3.13 12.86
N MET A 81 -6.36 3.70 12.90
CA MET A 81 -7.31 3.50 13.97
C MET A 81 -8.66 3.16 13.36
N LEU A 82 -9.45 2.36 14.09
CA LEU A 82 -10.77 1.91 13.68
C LEU A 82 -11.63 3.07 13.18
N HIS A 83 -12.08 3.01 11.93
CA HIS A 83 -13.00 4.00 11.39
C HIS A 83 -13.82 3.50 10.19
N PRO A 84 -15.16 3.59 10.23
CA PRO A 84 -16.02 3.21 11.34
C PRO A 84 -16.19 1.68 11.48
N TYR A 85 -15.64 0.87 10.55
CA TYR A 85 -15.89 -0.57 10.49
C TYR A 85 -14.63 -1.44 10.60
N PHE A 86 -13.45 -0.91 10.24
CA PHE A 86 -12.18 -1.62 10.34
C PHE A 86 -11.01 -0.64 10.51
N GLU A 87 -9.88 -1.14 10.98
CA GLU A 87 -8.62 -0.40 11.16
C GLU A 87 -7.55 -0.73 10.10
N TYR A 88 -7.62 -1.88 9.44
CA TYR A 88 -6.66 -2.25 8.40
C TYR A 88 -6.79 -1.40 7.13
N LEU A 89 -5.75 -1.45 6.28
CA LEU A 89 -5.91 -1.11 4.86
C LEU A 89 -6.36 -2.34 4.10
N ARG A 90 -7.52 -2.22 3.43
CA ARG A 90 -8.02 -3.24 2.52
C ARG A 90 -7.34 -3.05 1.16
N MET A 91 -6.40 -3.93 0.85
CA MET A 91 -5.62 -3.86 -0.37
C MET A 91 -6.48 -4.10 -1.62
N ARG A 92 -6.08 -3.47 -2.73
CA ARG A 92 -6.78 -3.55 -4.02
C ARG A 92 -5.85 -4.04 -5.11
N ASN A 93 -6.46 -4.57 -6.17
CA ASN A 93 -5.71 -5.00 -7.34
C ASN A 93 -4.97 -3.84 -8.01
N ARG A 94 -3.77 -4.16 -8.47
CA ARG A 94 -2.81 -3.28 -9.15
C ARG A 94 -2.44 -2.06 -8.29
N VAL A 95 -2.35 -2.25 -6.98
CA VAL A 95 -1.93 -1.19 -6.05
C VAL A 95 -0.73 -1.65 -5.24
N VAL A 96 0.31 -0.81 -5.21
CA VAL A 96 1.41 -0.93 -4.26
C VAL A 96 1.38 0.27 -3.32
N VAL A 97 1.36 0.02 -2.02
CA VAL A 97 1.58 1.07 -1.01
C VAL A 97 3.07 1.19 -0.81
N GLN A 98 3.63 2.37 -1.11
CA GLN A 98 5.07 2.60 -1.09
C GLN A 98 5.43 3.76 -0.17
N GLY A 99 6.38 3.55 0.74
CA GLY A 99 6.93 4.61 1.57
C GLY A 99 8.11 5.34 0.93
N ALA A 100 8.64 6.34 1.63
CA ALA A 100 9.89 7.00 1.26
C ALA A 100 11.14 6.13 1.56
N GLY A 101 10.98 5.11 2.41
CA GLY A 101 12.03 4.23 2.89
C GLY A 101 11.60 3.52 4.17
N LYS A 102 12.08 2.28 4.39
CA LYS A 102 11.70 1.45 5.56
C LYS A 102 11.96 2.13 6.91
N ASP A 103 12.96 3.02 6.99
CA ASP A 103 13.33 3.76 8.20
C ASP A 103 12.75 5.19 8.22
N GLN A 104 11.94 5.55 7.22
CA GLN A 104 11.37 6.89 7.03
C GLN A 104 9.85 6.91 7.08
N THR A 105 9.20 5.83 6.63
CA THR A 105 7.75 5.70 6.59
C THR A 105 7.34 4.52 7.47
N LEU A 106 6.58 4.82 8.53
CA LEU A 106 6.03 3.84 9.45
C LEU A 106 4.50 3.87 9.36
N ILE A 107 3.87 2.71 9.15
CA ILE A 107 2.44 2.53 9.39
C ILE A 107 2.29 1.82 10.74
N LYS A 108 1.51 2.41 11.65
CA LYS A 108 1.33 1.93 13.02
C LYS A 108 -0.15 1.63 13.28
N PHE A 109 -0.44 0.48 13.86
CA PHE A 109 -1.81 -0.01 14.13
C PHE A 109 -1.86 -0.81 15.43
N GLY A 110 -3.05 -1.21 15.88
CA GLY A 110 -3.20 -1.96 17.14
C GLY A 110 -3.42 -1.10 18.38
N TYR A 111 -4.20 -0.02 18.24
CA TYR A 111 -4.41 0.94 19.34
C TYR A 111 -5.54 0.54 20.31
N GLU A 112 -6.44 -0.36 19.90
CA GLU A 112 -7.57 -0.76 20.75
C GLU A 112 -7.18 -1.96 21.63
N PRO A 113 -7.35 -1.89 22.96
CA PRO A 113 -6.95 -2.98 23.84
C PRO A 113 -7.89 -4.20 23.72
N GLN A 114 -7.39 -5.38 24.09
CA GLN A 114 -8.15 -6.63 24.27
C GLN A 114 -8.70 -7.31 23.01
N THR A 115 -8.33 -6.86 21.80
CA THR A 115 -8.64 -7.56 20.55
C THR A 115 -7.40 -7.62 19.68
N SER A 116 -7.25 -8.68 18.88
CA SER A 116 -6.20 -8.74 17.86
C SER A 116 -6.55 -7.86 16.67
N HIS A 117 -5.53 -7.17 16.17
CA HIS A 117 -5.67 -6.15 15.14
C HIS A 117 -4.93 -6.54 13.87
N LEU A 118 -5.48 -6.12 12.72
CA LEU A 118 -4.89 -6.32 11.41
C LEU A 118 -4.44 -4.96 10.88
N GLY A 119 -3.18 -4.85 10.47
CA GLY A 119 -2.72 -3.66 9.76
C GLY A 119 -3.15 -3.65 8.29
N LEU A 120 -3.33 -4.84 7.70
CA LEU A 120 -3.62 -5.05 6.29
C LEU A 120 -4.55 -6.24 6.09
N ASP A 121 -5.46 -6.10 5.12
CA ASP A 121 -6.26 -7.19 4.57
C ASP A 121 -5.98 -7.34 3.08
N TRP A 122 -5.82 -8.59 2.63
CA TRP A 122 -5.69 -8.95 1.22
C TRP A 122 -6.92 -9.76 0.82
N PRO A 123 -7.98 -9.11 0.31
CA PRO A 123 -9.21 -9.79 -0.05
C PRO A 123 -8.96 -10.91 -1.06
N VAL A 124 -9.72 -12.00 -0.92
CA VAL A 124 -9.74 -13.08 -1.91
C VAL A 124 -9.98 -12.50 -3.30
N GLY A 125 -9.15 -12.89 -4.27
CA GLY A 125 -9.18 -12.34 -5.63
C GLY A 125 -8.23 -11.15 -5.87
N THR A 126 -7.50 -10.70 -4.86
CA THR A 126 -6.34 -9.82 -5.06
C THR A 126 -5.20 -10.62 -5.71
N ARG A 127 -4.77 -10.21 -6.91
CA ARG A 127 -3.80 -10.90 -7.78
C ARG A 127 -2.47 -10.17 -7.90
N GLN A 128 -2.49 -8.84 -7.93
CA GLN A 128 -1.29 -8.02 -8.12
C GLN A 128 -1.37 -6.85 -7.16
N ALA A 129 -0.70 -6.92 -6.02
CA ALA A 129 -0.65 -5.81 -5.07
C ALA A 129 0.55 -6.03 -4.13
N GLY A 130 0.97 -5.00 -3.41
CA GLY A 130 2.18 -5.11 -2.60
C GLY A 130 2.44 -3.94 -1.67
N LEU A 131 3.51 -4.07 -0.89
CA LEU A 131 4.11 -3.01 -0.09
C LEU A 131 5.55 -2.82 -0.55
N ALA A 132 6.03 -1.59 -0.48
CA ALA A 132 7.42 -1.27 -0.75
C ALA A 132 7.91 -0.16 0.18
N ASP A 133 9.21 -0.18 0.53
CA ASP A 133 9.90 0.95 1.16
C ASP A 133 9.23 1.54 2.41
N LEU A 134 8.61 0.71 3.24
CA LEU A 134 7.96 1.13 4.49
C LEU A 134 8.08 0.05 5.57
N SER A 135 7.86 0.45 6.81
CA SER A 135 7.72 -0.45 7.95
C SER A 135 6.28 -0.49 8.46
N LEU A 136 5.88 -1.65 8.99
CA LEU A 136 4.63 -1.85 9.71
C LEU A 136 4.95 -2.17 11.16
N LEU A 137 4.27 -1.52 12.09
CA LEU A 137 4.36 -1.80 13.52
C LEU A 137 2.98 -2.05 14.10
N ASN A 138 2.76 -3.30 14.53
CA ASN A 138 1.67 -3.62 15.44
C ASN A 138 2.09 -3.21 16.87
N ILE A 139 1.28 -2.41 17.55
CA ILE A 139 1.47 -2.06 18.96
C ILE A 139 0.45 -2.69 19.90
N ASP A 140 -0.25 -3.73 19.45
CA ASP A 140 -1.05 -4.58 20.31
C ASP A 140 -0.24 -4.95 21.56
N ALA A 141 -0.72 -4.49 22.70
CA ALA A 141 -0.27 -4.96 24.00
C ALA A 141 -1.17 -6.13 24.40
N THR A 142 -1.02 -7.27 23.74
CA THR A 142 -1.59 -8.55 24.23
C THR A 142 -0.76 -9.07 25.39
#